data_AF-A0A2P8HGL4-F1
#
_entry.id   AF-A0A2P8HGL4-F1
#
_cell.length_a   1.000
_cell.length_b   1.000
_cell.length_c   1.000
_cell.angle_alpha   90.00
_cell.angle_beta   90.00
_cell.angle_gamma   90.00
#
_symmetry.space_group_name_H-M   'P 1'
#
loop_
_entity.id
_entity.type
_entity.pdbx_description
1 polymer ?
#
loop_
_entity_poly.entity_id
_entity_poly.type
_entity_poly.pdbx_seq_one_letter_code
_entity_poly.pdbx_strand_id
1 'polypeptide(L)'
;MNMKKPHLLHQQHLSSLLLFALFLTVTACKKTEAPTPTSKPTGSTAITGTYNLNVVYFLPSDADTLLYYRERLNGVLLRGQHFYAQWMMQFGFGNKTFGLASDNTGKVKITLVKGLLTKDQYPYNGGGNIIIKELNTYFAAHPAEKMSEHTLVILPASTYAADGDPGGVPFYGMGHTCFALDYPDMDTSYLGQSTTLGNRATKWIGGMMHELGHALGMPHDGGLKSVNAQYGTSLMGAGNYTYGKSPTYLTKASCAILNNCQAFNSTRSDWYNNASATVSHIHAGYDNGNLVVSGRISTNSTGTINYINFYNNPGTVGLNANGDYKSAVWTSSIIGADSFYISMPYSEFNVQKDTTYQLEIKPLHNNGYHFTQTYNYRISNGIPVISINQ
;
A
#
# COMPACT_ATOMS: atom_id res chain seq x y z
N MET A 1 70.38 36.78 54.68
CA MET A 1 71.60 36.69 55.51
C MET A 1 71.64 35.28 56.09
N ASN A 2 72.70 34.52 55.78
CA ASN A 2 73.09 33.21 56.35
C ASN A 2 72.11 32.03 56.23
N MET A 3 72.38 31.05 55.36
CA MET A 3 73.27 29.88 55.58
C MET A 3 72.68 28.82 56.53
N LYS A 4 72.33 27.66 55.97
CA LYS A 4 72.88 26.30 56.29
C LYS A 4 71.86 25.18 56.06
N LYS A 5 72.28 24.16 55.30
CA LYS A 5 71.79 22.76 55.37
C LYS A 5 72.22 22.13 56.70
N PRO A 6 71.57 21.04 57.16
CA PRO A 6 72.21 19.72 57.03
C PRO A 6 71.29 18.49 56.84
N HIS A 7 71.93 17.41 56.34
CA HIS A 7 71.74 15.93 56.46
C HIS A 7 70.35 15.28 56.62
N LEU A 8 69.89 14.33 55.78
CA LEU A 8 70.30 12.96 55.34
C LEU A 8 69.82 11.79 56.23
N LEU A 9 69.39 10.71 55.55
CA LEU A 9 68.97 9.33 55.95
C LEU A 9 67.46 9.12 55.68
N HIS A 10 66.95 8.08 55.00
CA HIS A 10 67.49 6.76 54.64
C HIS A 10 66.59 6.12 53.55
N GLN A 11 67.15 5.23 52.71
CA GLN A 11 66.49 4.02 52.12
C GLN A 11 65.36 4.22 51.08
N GLN A 12 65.21 3.55 49.92
CA GLN A 12 65.66 2.27 49.35
C GLN A 12 65.71 2.34 47.81
N HIS A 13 66.48 1.42 47.22
CA HIS A 13 66.60 1.15 45.79
C HIS A 13 65.27 0.74 45.12
N LEU A 14 65.03 1.15 43.87
CA LEU A 14 65.01 0.25 42.70
C LEU A 14 64.69 1.02 41.40
N SER A 15 65.46 0.69 40.36
CA SER A 15 65.42 1.18 38.99
C SER A 15 64.05 1.02 38.32
N SER A 16 63.62 2.02 37.55
CA SER A 16 62.49 1.88 36.61
C SER A 16 62.92 2.29 35.20
N LEU A 17 62.92 1.29 34.34
CA LEU A 17 63.19 1.29 32.91
C LEU A 17 62.16 2.14 32.14
N LEU A 18 62.62 2.83 31.09
CA LEU A 18 61.76 3.36 30.04
C LEU A 18 60.94 2.24 29.38
N LEU A 19 59.63 2.45 29.23
CA LEU A 19 58.86 1.88 28.13
C LEU A 19 57.82 2.91 27.66
N PHE A 20 58.04 3.42 26.45
CA PHE A 20 57.11 4.27 25.72
C PHE A 20 55.98 3.37 25.19
N ALA A 21 54.82 3.39 25.85
CA ALA A 21 53.63 2.69 25.37
C ALA A 21 52.79 3.65 24.51
N LEU A 22 52.80 3.40 23.20
CA LEU A 22 51.95 4.02 22.19
C LEU A 22 50.49 3.62 22.48
N PHE A 23 49.69 4.54 23.03
CA PHE A 23 48.24 4.35 23.16
C PHE A 23 47.59 4.49 21.77
N LEU A 24 47.38 3.37 21.07
CA LEU A 24 46.35 3.30 20.04
C LEU A 24 44.99 3.33 20.73
N THR A 25 44.30 4.46 20.62
CA THR A 25 42.87 4.55 20.91
C THR A 25 42.11 3.79 19.83
N VAL A 26 41.78 2.53 20.10
CA VAL A 26 40.72 1.82 19.38
C VAL A 26 39.40 2.52 19.70
N THR A 27 38.98 3.44 18.82
CA THR A 27 37.60 3.88 18.76
C THR A 27 36.76 2.70 18.29
N ALA A 28 36.32 1.88 19.24
CA ALA A 28 35.25 0.94 19.01
C ALA A 28 34.02 1.75 18.54
N CYS A 29 33.63 1.59 17.28
CA CYS A 29 32.31 1.97 16.82
C CYS A 29 31.30 1.29 17.75
N LYS A 30 30.68 2.06 18.65
CA LYS A 30 29.43 1.63 19.29
C LYS A 30 28.45 1.42 18.14
N LYS A 31 28.18 0.16 17.79
CA LYS A 31 26.95 -0.20 17.08
C LYS A 31 25.82 0.39 17.92
N THR A 32 25.14 1.40 17.38
CA THR A 32 23.88 1.87 17.94
C THR A 32 22.98 0.65 18.00
N GLU A 33 22.62 0.20 19.20
CA GLU A 33 21.62 -0.84 19.36
C GLU A 33 20.32 -0.32 18.73
N ALA A 34 19.90 -0.95 17.64
CA ALA A 34 18.58 -0.68 17.08
C ALA A 34 17.54 -1.08 18.12
N PRO A 35 16.53 -0.24 18.38
CA PRO A 35 15.52 -0.53 19.40
C PRO A 35 14.82 -1.85 19.09
N THR A 36 14.65 -2.69 20.11
CA THR A 36 13.84 -3.91 20.00
C THR A 36 12.41 -3.52 19.61
N PRO A 37 11.79 -4.17 18.61
CA PRO A 37 10.39 -3.93 18.26
C PRO A 37 9.50 -4.07 19.50
N THR A 38 8.67 -3.05 19.79
CA THR A 38 7.74 -3.05 20.94
C THR A 38 6.30 -3.37 20.56
N SER A 39 6.06 -3.70 19.28
CA SER A 39 4.70 -3.90 18.77
C SER A 39 3.98 -5.06 19.51
N LYS A 40 2.90 -4.71 20.20
CA LYS A 40 1.84 -5.66 20.55
C LYS A 40 0.91 -5.77 19.33
N PRO A 41 0.77 -6.95 18.70
CA PRO A 41 -0.14 -7.12 17.57
C PRO A 41 -1.57 -6.81 18.00
N THR A 42 -2.22 -5.86 17.34
CA THR A 42 -3.69 -5.78 17.38
C THR A 42 -4.19 -6.76 16.31
N GLY A 43 -4.41 -8.02 16.74
CA GLY A 43 -4.60 -9.20 15.89
C GLY A 43 -3.41 -10.15 16.02
N SER A 44 -3.55 -11.19 16.84
CA SER A 44 -2.40 -12.03 17.26
C SER A 44 -1.96 -13.07 16.23
N THR A 45 -2.70 -13.26 15.12
CA THR A 45 -2.41 -14.32 14.15
C THR A 45 -2.90 -13.93 12.75
N ALA A 46 -2.13 -14.32 11.74
CA ALA A 46 -2.50 -14.16 10.33
C ALA A 46 -3.78 -14.94 10.01
N ILE A 47 -4.70 -14.31 9.30
CA ILE A 47 -5.85 -14.99 8.69
C ILE A 47 -5.36 -15.60 7.37
N THR A 48 -5.24 -16.92 7.34
CA THR A 48 -4.85 -17.65 6.13
C THR A 48 -6.06 -17.89 5.23
N GLY A 49 -5.89 -17.61 3.93
CA GLY A 49 -6.89 -17.85 2.90
C GLY A 49 -6.57 -19.09 2.07
N THR A 50 -7.49 -19.43 1.15
CA THR A 50 -7.24 -20.43 0.10
C THR A 50 -6.11 -19.98 -0.82
N TYR A 51 -6.15 -18.70 -1.22
CA TYR A 51 -5.06 -18.00 -1.85
C TYR A 51 -4.46 -17.02 -0.84
N ASN A 52 -3.14 -16.91 -0.81
CA ASN A 52 -2.45 -16.01 0.11
C ASN A 52 -1.58 -15.03 -0.67
N LEU A 53 -1.54 -13.78 -0.23
CA LEU A 53 -0.61 -12.78 -0.73
C LEU A 53 0.81 -13.32 -0.60
N ASN A 54 1.56 -13.33 -1.71
CA ASN A 54 2.98 -13.65 -1.66
C ASN A 54 3.71 -12.45 -1.03
N VAL A 55 4.29 -12.63 0.15
CA VAL A 55 5.10 -11.58 0.79
C VAL A 55 6.57 -11.91 0.57
N VAL A 56 7.24 -11.07 -0.21
CA VAL A 56 8.63 -11.27 -0.59
C VAL A 56 9.49 -10.17 0.01
N TYR A 57 10.54 -10.55 0.73
CA TYR A 57 11.65 -9.65 1.04
C TYR A 57 12.70 -9.83 -0.06
N PHE A 58 12.78 -8.88 -0.98
CA PHE A 58 13.69 -8.94 -2.11
C PHE A 58 15.00 -8.23 -1.75
N LEU A 59 16.10 -8.98 -1.78
CA LEU A 59 17.39 -8.55 -1.26
C LEU A 59 18.40 -8.39 -2.41
N PRO A 60 18.79 -7.16 -2.78
CA PRO A 60 19.87 -6.95 -3.74
C PRO A 60 21.15 -7.70 -3.39
N SER A 61 21.98 -8.01 -4.38
CA SER A 61 23.15 -8.90 -4.22
C SER A 61 24.18 -8.38 -3.22
N ASP A 62 24.25 -7.06 -3.04
CA ASP A 62 25.15 -6.30 -2.18
C ASP A 62 24.47 -5.76 -0.90
N ALA A 63 23.25 -6.21 -0.60
CA ALA A 63 22.51 -5.84 0.61
C ALA A 63 22.40 -7.00 1.60
N ASP A 64 22.10 -6.68 2.86
CA ASP A 64 21.70 -7.63 3.89
C ASP A 64 20.31 -7.25 4.44
N THR A 65 19.65 -8.21 5.08
CA THR A 65 18.38 -7.99 5.77
C THR A 65 18.52 -6.98 6.90
N LEU A 66 17.48 -6.17 7.10
CA LEU A 66 17.44 -5.27 8.24
C LEU A 66 17.13 -6.04 9.53
N LEU A 67 17.72 -5.61 10.64
CA LEU A 67 17.52 -6.27 11.93
C LEU A 67 16.02 -6.32 12.28
N TYR A 68 15.58 -7.48 12.76
CA TYR A 68 14.20 -7.76 13.14
C TYR A 68 13.15 -7.51 12.05
N TYR A 69 13.50 -7.57 10.76
CA TYR A 69 12.56 -7.32 9.67
C TYR A 69 11.32 -8.22 9.74
N ARG A 70 11.48 -9.48 10.17
CA ARG A 70 10.36 -10.44 10.30
C ARG A 70 9.38 -9.99 11.36
N GLU A 71 9.86 -9.57 12.53
CA GLU A 71 9.02 -9.09 13.63
C GLU A 71 8.30 -7.79 13.25
N ARG A 72 9.05 -6.83 12.71
CA ARG A 72 8.53 -5.52 12.32
C ARG A 72 7.47 -5.63 11.22
N LEU A 73 7.77 -6.35 10.15
CA LEU A 73 6.83 -6.55 9.04
C LEU A 73 5.64 -7.43 9.42
N ASN A 74 5.81 -8.41 10.33
CA ASN A 74 4.67 -9.16 10.85
C ASN A 74 3.63 -8.24 11.50
N GLY A 75 4.06 -7.30 12.34
CA GLY A 75 3.15 -6.31 12.94
C GLY A 75 2.45 -5.44 11.90
N VAL A 76 3.19 -4.96 10.89
CA VAL A 76 2.65 -4.15 9.77
C VAL A 76 1.58 -4.93 8.99
N LEU A 77 1.89 -6.16 8.58
CA LEU A 77 1.04 -6.97 7.73
C LEU A 77 -0.25 -7.42 8.45
N LEU A 78 -0.16 -7.81 9.72
CA LEU A 78 -1.34 -8.18 10.51
C LEU A 78 -2.28 -6.98 10.74
N ARG A 79 -1.72 -5.80 11.03
CA ARG A 79 -2.51 -4.58 11.16
C ARG A 79 -3.15 -4.16 9.83
N GLY A 80 -2.42 -4.31 8.73
CA GLY A 80 -2.95 -4.14 7.37
C GLY A 80 -4.11 -5.09 7.08
N GLN A 81 -3.92 -6.39 7.34
CA GLN A 81 -4.95 -7.40 7.12
C GLN A 81 -6.23 -7.11 7.91
N HIS A 82 -6.12 -6.71 9.18
CA HIS A 82 -7.26 -6.27 9.98
C HIS A 82 -7.91 -5.01 9.40
N PHE A 83 -7.12 -4.04 8.95
CA PHE A 83 -7.64 -2.82 8.33
C PHE A 83 -8.49 -3.09 7.09
N TYR A 84 -8.09 -4.02 6.24
CA TYR A 84 -8.89 -4.41 5.08
C TYR A 84 -10.16 -5.15 5.51
N ALA A 85 -10.05 -6.07 6.49
CA ALA A 85 -11.20 -6.84 7.00
C ALA A 85 -12.32 -5.95 7.57
N GLN A 86 -11.96 -4.94 8.38
CA GLN A 86 -12.95 -4.06 9.01
C GLN A 86 -13.79 -3.30 7.99
N TRP A 87 -13.20 -2.85 6.89
CA TRP A 87 -13.94 -2.06 5.89
C TRP A 87 -14.75 -2.94 4.95
N MET A 88 -14.26 -4.14 4.63
CA MET A 88 -15.06 -5.17 3.98
C MET A 88 -16.33 -5.48 4.79
N MET A 89 -16.19 -5.64 6.12
CA MET A 89 -17.34 -5.82 7.02
C MET A 89 -18.24 -4.58 7.05
N GLN A 90 -17.67 -3.39 7.24
CA GLN A 90 -18.40 -2.12 7.37
C GLN A 90 -19.32 -1.85 6.17
N PHE A 91 -18.88 -2.21 4.96
CA PHE A 91 -19.66 -2.00 3.73
C PHE A 91 -20.50 -3.21 3.30
N GLY A 92 -20.60 -4.24 4.15
CA GLY A 92 -21.52 -5.37 3.95
C GLY A 92 -21.01 -6.47 3.03
N PHE A 93 -19.70 -6.53 2.77
CA PHE A 93 -19.06 -7.61 1.98
C PHE A 93 -18.63 -8.81 2.86
N GLY A 94 -18.90 -8.74 4.17
CA GLY A 94 -18.60 -9.78 5.15
C GLY A 94 -17.19 -9.66 5.75
N ASN A 95 -16.88 -10.54 6.71
CA ASN A 95 -15.58 -10.59 7.38
C ASN A 95 -14.51 -11.23 6.48
N LYS A 96 -14.12 -10.55 5.39
CA LYS A 96 -13.16 -11.07 4.40
C LYS A 96 -11.96 -10.14 4.31
N THR A 97 -10.78 -10.72 4.11
CA THR A 97 -9.51 -10.00 3.95
C THR A 97 -8.59 -10.78 3.04
N PHE A 98 -7.47 -10.19 2.61
CA PHE A 98 -6.46 -10.92 1.86
C PHE A 98 -5.82 -12.00 2.75
N GLY A 99 -5.63 -13.20 2.21
CA GLY A 99 -4.97 -14.29 2.92
C GLY A 99 -3.49 -14.01 3.17
N LEU A 100 -3.01 -14.36 4.36
CA LEU A 100 -1.59 -14.40 4.71
C LEU A 100 -1.24 -15.80 5.21
N ALA A 101 -0.25 -16.43 4.60
CA ALA A 101 0.29 -17.69 5.10
C ALA A 101 1.19 -17.42 6.32
N SER A 102 1.25 -18.37 7.24
CA SER A 102 2.17 -18.34 8.37
C SER A 102 3.38 -19.23 8.14
N ASP A 103 4.53 -18.86 8.69
CA ASP A 103 5.70 -19.73 8.79
C ASP A 103 5.61 -20.65 10.02
N ASN A 104 6.64 -21.48 10.22
CA ASN A 104 6.72 -22.43 11.34
C ASN A 104 6.83 -21.75 12.73
N THR A 105 7.07 -20.44 12.79
CA THR A 105 7.09 -19.66 14.03
C THR A 105 5.73 -19.02 14.34
N GLY A 106 4.74 -19.18 13.46
CA GLY A 106 3.42 -18.57 13.58
C GLY A 106 3.36 -17.09 13.14
N LYS A 107 4.45 -16.55 12.60
CA LYS A 107 4.48 -15.22 11.97
C LYS A 107 4.10 -15.31 10.50
N VAL A 108 3.77 -14.19 9.88
CA VAL A 108 3.56 -14.13 8.42
C VAL A 108 4.76 -14.70 7.69
N LYS A 109 4.52 -15.64 6.76
CA LYS A 109 5.54 -16.21 5.89
C LYS A 109 6.06 -15.11 4.96
N ILE A 110 7.32 -14.74 5.15
CA ILE A 110 8.06 -13.83 4.28
C ILE A 110 9.12 -14.65 3.54
N THR A 111 8.96 -14.80 2.23
CA THR A 111 9.94 -15.47 1.36
C THR A 111 11.09 -14.50 1.07
N LEU A 112 12.31 -14.89 1.43
CA LEU A 112 13.51 -14.12 1.13
C LEU A 112 14.01 -14.52 -0.27
N VAL A 113 14.04 -13.57 -1.21
CA VAL A 113 14.59 -13.79 -2.55
C VAL A 113 15.82 -12.91 -2.74
N LYS A 114 16.96 -13.53 -3.06
CA LYS A 114 18.19 -12.80 -3.37
C LYS A 114 18.20 -12.38 -4.84
N GLY A 115 18.25 -11.08 -5.07
CA GLY A 115 18.38 -10.48 -6.38
C GLY A 115 19.76 -10.73 -6.99
N LEU A 116 19.82 -10.73 -8.32
CA LEU A 116 21.05 -10.96 -9.08
C LEU A 116 21.95 -9.72 -9.19
N LEU A 117 21.38 -8.54 -9.00
CA LEU A 117 22.04 -7.25 -9.23
C LEU A 117 22.26 -6.47 -7.93
N THR A 118 23.08 -5.42 -7.99
CA THR A 118 23.30 -4.54 -6.84
C THR A 118 22.12 -3.60 -6.61
N LYS A 119 22.03 -3.01 -5.42
CA LYS A 119 20.94 -2.13 -5.00
C LYS A 119 20.68 -0.97 -5.98
N ASP A 120 21.73 -0.42 -6.59
CA ASP A 120 21.64 0.73 -7.51
C ASP A 120 21.00 0.34 -8.86
N GLN A 121 20.93 -0.96 -9.17
CA GLN A 121 20.29 -1.50 -10.37
C GLN A 121 18.81 -1.85 -10.16
N TYR A 122 18.29 -1.65 -8.95
CA TYR A 122 16.86 -1.69 -8.63
C TYR A 122 16.34 -0.31 -8.21
N PRO A 123 16.49 0.73 -9.04
CA PRO A 123 16.03 2.08 -8.68
C PRO A 123 14.50 2.15 -8.65
N TYR A 124 13.97 3.19 -8.00
CA TYR A 124 12.53 3.51 -8.03
C TYR A 124 11.96 3.41 -9.45
N ASN A 125 12.51 4.17 -10.41
CA ASN A 125 12.05 4.14 -11.79
C ASN A 125 12.60 2.92 -12.53
N GLY A 126 11.73 1.99 -12.94
CA GLY A 126 12.09 0.84 -13.77
C GLY A 126 12.58 -0.40 -13.01
N GLY A 127 13.02 -0.27 -11.76
CA GLY A 127 13.47 -1.40 -10.94
C GLY A 127 12.40 -2.47 -10.72
N GLY A 128 11.12 -2.08 -10.63
CA GLY A 128 10.01 -3.02 -10.44
C GLY A 128 9.89 -4.06 -11.57
N ASN A 129 10.10 -3.66 -12.83
CA ASN A 129 10.08 -4.59 -13.97
C ASN A 129 11.20 -5.64 -13.90
N ILE A 130 12.39 -5.21 -13.44
CA ILE A 130 13.55 -6.11 -13.28
C ILE A 130 13.23 -7.13 -12.19
N ILE A 131 12.73 -6.66 -11.05
CA ILE A 131 12.36 -7.53 -9.93
C ILE A 131 11.26 -8.52 -10.32
N ILE A 132 10.20 -8.09 -11.02
CA ILE A 132 9.14 -9.00 -11.49
C ILE A 132 9.70 -10.10 -12.38
N LYS A 133 10.65 -9.78 -13.28
CA LYS A 133 11.29 -10.80 -14.12
C LYS A 133 12.07 -11.83 -13.30
N GLU A 134 12.81 -11.38 -12.29
CA GLU A 134 13.54 -12.27 -11.38
C GLU A 134 12.59 -13.12 -10.52
N LEU A 135 11.50 -12.52 -10.00
CA LEU A 135 10.48 -13.24 -9.23
C LEU A 135 9.71 -14.26 -10.07
N ASN A 136 9.41 -13.96 -11.33
CA ASN A 136 8.80 -14.93 -12.24
C ASN A 136 9.72 -16.14 -12.45
N THR A 137 11.03 -15.91 -12.59
CA THR A 137 12.03 -16.99 -12.67
C THR A 137 12.08 -17.79 -11.36
N TYR A 138 12.07 -17.10 -10.21
CA TYR A 138 12.07 -17.72 -8.89
C TYR A 138 10.83 -18.59 -8.67
N PHE A 139 9.62 -18.08 -8.92
CA PHE A 139 8.37 -18.82 -8.73
C PHE A 139 8.21 -19.96 -9.74
N ALA A 140 8.76 -19.85 -10.95
CA ALA A 140 8.81 -20.98 -11.88
C ALA A 140 9.67 -22.14 -11.35
N ALA A 141 10.78 -21.82 -10.67
CA ALA A 141 11.63 -22.82 -10.01
C ALA A 141 11.07 -23.29 -8.65
N HIS A 142 10.26 -22.47 -7.97
CA HIS A 142 9.69 -22.74 -6.65
C HIS A 142 8.16 -22.57 -6.66
N PRO A 143 7.42 -23.37 -7.45
CA PRO A 143 5.97 -23.16 -7.64
C PRO A 143 5.18 -23.29 -6.34
N ALA A 144 5.64 -24.09 -5.38
CA ALA A 144 5.01 -24.24 -4.06
C ALA A 144 5.09 -22.95 -3.20
N GLU A 145 5.93 -21.99 -3.57
CA GLU A 145 6.03 -20.69 -2.88
C GLU A 145 5.12 -19.62 -3.47
N LYS A 146 4.54 -19.84 -4.66
CA LYS A 146 3.55 -18.95 -5.26
C LYS A 146 2.15 -19.34 -4.77
N MET A 147 1.63 -18.60 -3.80
CA MET A 147 0.36 -18.88 -3.10
C MET A 147 -0.84 -18.12 -3.67
N SER A 148 -0.59 -17.15 -4.56
CA SER A 148 -1.60 -16.44 -5.36
C SER A 148 -0.95 -15.70 -6.53
N GLU A 149 -1.76 -15.03 -7.34
CA GLU A 149 -1.29 -14.08 -8.36
C GLU A 149 -0.85 -12.72 -7.79
N HIS A 150 -1.05 -12.47 -6.49
CA HIS A 150 -0.72 -11.20 -5.85
C HIS A 150 0.60 -11.26 -5.08
N THR A 151 1.46 -10.27 -5.27
CA THR A 151 2.78 -10.22 -4.62
C THR A 151 3.06 -8.84 -4.02
N LEU A 152 3.33 -8.79 -2.72
CA LEU A 152 3.94 -7.64 -2.05
C LEU A 152 5.44 -7.86 -1.97
N VAL A 153 6.20 -6.99 -2.64
CA VAL A 153 7.65 -7.02 -2.64
C VAL A 153 8.19 -5.90 -1.76
N ILE A 154 9.04 -6.25 -0.81
CA ILE A 154 9.63 -5.34 0.17
C ILE A 154 11.14 -5.36 0.00
N LEU A 155 11.76 -4.20 -0.18
CA LEU A 155 13.22 -4.07 -0.29
C LEU A 155 13.76 -3.21 0.86
N PRO A 156 14.97 -3.50 1.40
CA PRO A 156 15.67 -2.51 2.21
C PRO A 156 15.84 -1.20 1.42
N ALA A 157 15.57 -0.06 2.05
CA ALA A 157 15.82 1.24 1.44
C ALA A 157 17.29 1.38 1.01
N SER A 158 17.54 1.93 -0.17
CA SER A 158 18.88 2.07 -0.75
C SER A 158 19.46 3.47 -0.58
N THR A 159 18.63 4.45 -0.24
CA THR A 159 19.02 5.84 0.06
C THR A 159 18.29 6.36 1.29
N TYR A 160 18.88 7.37 1.94
CA TYR A 160 18.29 8.10 3.06
C TYR A 160 18.54 9.60 2.87
N ALA A 161 17.49 10.41 3.02
CA ALA A 161 17.64 11.85 3.08
C ALA A 161 18.33 12.30 4.38
N ALA A 162 18.71 13.57 4.48
CA ALA A 162 19.43 14.12 5.63
C ALA A 162 18.66 13.98 6.97
N ASP A 163 17.33 13.96 6.90
CA ASP A 163 16.44 13.74 8.05
C ASP A 163 16.21 12.25 8.36
N GLY A 164 16.84 11.35 7.60
CA GLY A 164 16.69 9.91 7.70
C GLY A 164 15.46 9.34 6.99
N ASP A 165 14.77 10.11 6.14
CA ASP A 165 13.66 9.57 5.33
C ASP A 165 14.19 8.56 4.29
N PRO A 166 13.70 7.30 4.29
CA PRO A 166 14.19 6.25 3.39
C PRO A 166 13.71 6.44 1.95
N GLY A 167 14.41 5.83 0.99
CA GLY A 167 13.99 5.80 -0.41
C GLY A 167 14.89 4.96 -1.31
N GLY A 168 14.83 5.27 -2.61
CA GLY A 168 15.74 4.76 -3.63
C GLY A 168 15.33 3.44 -4.30
N VAL A 169 14.28 2.78 -3.81
CA VAL A 169 13.74 1.51 -4.35
C VAL A 169 12.32 1.70 -4.90
N PRO A 170 11.80 0.76 -5.72
CA PRO A 170 10.41 0.79 -6.19
C PRO A 170 9.40 0.95 -5.05
N PHE A 171 8.43 1.84 -5.23
CA PHE A 171 7.34 2.09 -4.28
C PHE A 171 6.07 2.47 -5.05
N TYR A 172 5.40 1.47 -5.59
CA TYR A 172 4.19 1.62 -6.42
C TYR A 172 3.51 0.26 -6.64
N GLY A 173 2.23 0.28 -7.03
CA GLY A 173 1.55 -0.86 -7.65
C GLY A 173 1.92 -1.06 -9.13
N MET A 174 1.98 -2.31 -9.59
CA MET A 174 2.21 -2.72 -10.97
C MET A 174 1.52 -4.07 -11.25
N GLY A 175 0.36 -4.02 -11.90
CA GLY A 175 -0.49 -5.21 -12.09
C GLY A 175 -0.90 -5.78 -10.73
N HIS A 176 -0.71 -7.09 -10.52
CA HIS A 176 -0.96 -7.75 -9.24
C HIS A 176 0.25 -7.74 -8.28
N THR A 177 1.29 -6.98 -8.60
CA THR A 177 2.46 -6.82 -7.74
C THR A 177 2.49 -5.41 -7.19
N CYS A 178 2.88 -5.23 -5.93
CA CYS A 178 3.27 -3.92 -5.41
C CYS A 178 4.66 -3.97 -4.81
N PHE A 179 5.29 -2.80 -4.78
CA PHE A 179 6.58 -2.59 -4.19
C PHE A 179 6.47 -1.65 -3.01
N ALA A 180 7.14 -2.00 -1.93
CA ALA A 180 7.33 -1.18 -0.76
C ALA A 180 8.78 -1.27 -0.31
N LEU A 181 9.13 -0.44 0.68
CA LEU A 181 10.45 -0.45 1.29
C LEU A 181 10.40 -0.85 2.76
N ASP A 182 11.55 -1.27 3.27
CA ASP A 182 11.83 -1.49 4.69
C ASP A 182 12.94 -0.55 5.16
N TYR A 183 12.87 -0.11 6.41
CA TYR A 183 13.87 0.72 7.08
C TYR A 183 13.94 0.35 8.57
N PRO A 184 15.06 0.63 9.28
CA PRO A 184 15.30 0.12 10.63
C PRO A 184 14.16 0.38 11.63
N ASP A 185 13.54 1.56 11.56
CA ASP A 185 12.47 2.00 12.46
C ASP A 185 11.05 1.76 11.89
N MET A 186 10.88 0.88 10.90
CA MET A 186 9.56 0.58 10.33
C MET A 186 8.76 -0.30 11.29
N ASP A 187 8.20 0.31 12.33
CA ASP A 187 7.44 -0.37 13.38
C ASP A 187 6.07 0.30 13.60
N THR A 188 5.04 -0.52 13.78
CA THR A 188 3.65 -0.06 13.97
C THR A 188 3.43 0.71 15.28
N SER A 189 4.32 0.57 16.28
CA SER A 189 4.27 1.30 17.54
C SER A 189 4.46 2.82 17.37
N TYR A 190 5.06 3.25 16.26
CA TYR A 190 5.21 4.67 15.93
C TYR A 190 3.96 5.29 15.31
N LEU A 191 3.02 4.48 14.78
CA LEU A 191 1.79 4.99 14.19
C LEU A 191 0.99 5.80 15.23
N GLY A 192 0.55 6.99 14.84
CA GLY A 192 -0.23 7.90 15.69
C GLY A 192 0.60 8.86 16.54
N GLN A 193 1.93 8.70 16.55
CA GLN A 193 2.80 9.62 17.27
C GLN A 193 3.05 10.90 16.46
N SER A 194 2.94 12.06 17.11
CA SER A 194 3.29 13.37 16.53
C SER A 194 4.81 13.63 16.57
N THR A 195 5.61 12.67 16.10
CA THR A 195 7.09 12.70 16.08
C THR A 195 7.60 12.47 14.66
N THR A 196 8.91 12.69 14.41
CA THR A 196 9.53 12.35 13.12
C THR A 196 9.33 10.87 12.77
N LEU A 197 9.50 9.97 13.73
CA LEU A 197 9.29 8.54 13.52
C LEU A 197 7.82 8.21 13.27
N GLY A 198 6.87 8.85 13.96
CA GLY A 198 5.45 8.61 13.73
C GLY A 198 4.95 9.14 12.38
N ASN A 199 5.45 10.30 11.94
CA ASN A 199 5.19 10.81 10.60
C ASN A 199 5.80 9.90 9.52
N ARG A 200 7.02 9.39 9.74
CA ARG A 200 7.68 8.42 8.84
C ARG A 200 6.91 7.09 8.77
N ALA A 201 6.48 6.56 9.92
CA ALA A 201 5.67 5.36 9.99
C ALA A 201 4.35 5.53 9.22
N THR A 202 3.66 6.65 9.40
CA THR A 202 2.43 6.98 8.65
C THR A 202 2.70 6.96 7.14
N LYS A 203 3.73 7.69 6.68
CA LYS A 203 4.08 7.80 5.26
C LYS A 203 4.38 6.43 4.64
N TRP A 204 5.22 5.62 5.26
CA TRP A 204 5.74 4.40 4.63
C TRP A 204 4.90 3.16 4.91
N ILE A 205 4.31 3.01 6.10
CA ILE A 205 3.34 1.94 6.37
C ILE A 205 2.02 2.24 5.66
N GLY A 206 1.53 3.49 5.75
CA GLY A 206 0.34 3.93 5.02
C GLY A 206 0.52 3.83 3.51
N GLY A 207 1.68 4.24 3.00
CA GLY A 207 2.05 4.02 1.60
C GLY A 207 2.06 2.54 1.22
N MET A 208 2.67 1.65 2.02
CA MET A 208 2.66 0.21 1.74
C MET A 208 1.22 -0.33 1.64
N MET A 209 0.31 0.12 2.51
CA MET A 209 -1.09 -0.30 2.46
C MET A 209 -1.81 0.24 1.21
N HIS A 210 -1.49 1.46 0.76
CA HIS A 210 -1.99 2.05 -0.48
C HIS A 210 -1.48 1.29 -1.71
N GLU A 211 -0.17 1.05 -1.80
CA GLU A 211 0.42 0.31 -2.93
C GLU A 211 -0.05 -1.13 -2.99
N LEU A 212 -0.20 -1.79 -1.82
CA LEU A 212 -0.87 -3.08 -1.74
C LEU A 212 -2.29 -3.01 -2.28
N GLY A 213 -2.98 -1.90 -2.05
CA GLY A 213 -4.31 -1.68 -2.60
C GLY A 213 -4.34 -1.73 -4.13
N HIS A 214 -3.35 -1.14 -4.78
CA HIS A 214 -3.18 -1.25 -6.24
C HIS A 214 -2.91 -2.68 -6.70
N ALA A 215 -2.04 -3.42 -6.01
CA ALA A 215 -1.79 -4.83 -6.33
C ALA A 215 -3.05 -5.69 -6.18
N LEU A 216 -3.98 -5.29 -5.31
CA LEU A 216 -5.28 -5.94 -5.11
C LEU A 216 -6.37 -5.44 -6.08
N GLY A 217 -6.01 -4.59 -7.05
CA GLY A 217 -6.87 -4.13 -8.14
C GLY A 217 -7.56 -2.79 -7.90
N MET A 218 -7.29 -2.09 -6.79
CA MET A 218 -7.95 -0.82 -6.48
C MET A 218 -7.29 0.35 -7.24
N PRO A 219 -8.03 1.14 -8.02
CA PRO A 219 -7.54 2.42 -8.54
C PRO A 219 -7.61 3.50 -7.46
N HIS A 220 -7.07 4.69 -7.74
CA HIS A 220 -7.27 5.84 -6.86
C HIS A 220 -8.75 6.23 -6.74
N ASP A 221 -9.12 6.73 -5.57
CA ASP A 221 -10.42 7.36 -5.34
C ASP A 221 -10.34 8.45 -4.26
N GLY A 222 -11.25 9.43 -4.31
CA GLY A 222 -11.34 10.50 -3.31
C GLY A 222 -12.41 10.27 -2.24
N GLY A 223 -13.15 9.16 -2.31
CA GLY A 223 -14.35 8.96 -1.50
C GLY A 223 -15.48 9.96 -1.79
N LEU A 224 -16.57 9.82 -1.03
CA LEU A 224 -17.70 10.76 -1.04
C LEU A 224 -17.56 11.74 0.13
N LYS A 225 -17.97 13.01 -0.04
CA LYS A 225 -17.83 14.04 1.00
C LYS A 225 -18.46 13.63 2.34
N SER A 226 -19.67 13.09 2.34
CA SER A 226 -20.35 12.67 3.58
C SER A 226 -19.64 11.48 4.24
N VAL A 227 -19.16 10.53 3.44
CA VAL A 227 -18.40 9.36 3.93
C VAL A 227 -17.04 9.79 4.48
N ASN A 228 -16.38 10.76 3.82
CA ASN A 228 -15.13 11.34 4.30
C ASN A 228 -15.33 12.09 5.63
N ALA A 229 -16.45 12.80 5.80
CA ALA A 229 -16.78 13.45 7.07
C ALA A 229 -16.98 12.44 8.21
N GLN A 230 -17.44 11.22 7.90
CA GLN A 230 -17.68 10.17 8.88
C GLN A 230 -16.42 9.35 9.22
N TYR A 231 -15.65 8.96 8.21
CA TYR A 231 -14.57 7.98 8.35
C TYR A 231 -13.18 8.52 8.01
N GLY A 232 -13.08 9.80 7.64
CA GLY A 232 -11.83 10.48 7.33
C GLY A 232 -11.42 10.32 5.87
N THR A 233 -10.19 9.88 5.61
CA THR A 233 -9.60 9.92 4.26
C THR A 233 -9.60 8.54 3.61
N SER A 234 -10.04 8.44 2.35
CA SER A 234 -9.91 7.18 1.60
C SER A 234 -8.44 6.76 1.48
N LEU A 235 -8.15 5.48 1.71
CA LEU A 235 -6.81 4.88 1.58
C LEU A 235 -6.25 5.16 0.20
N MET A 236 -7.06 4.92 -0.83
CA MET A 236 -6.71 5.08 -2.25
C MET A 236 -6.78 6.54 -2.71
N GLY A 237 -7.12 7.46 -1.82
CA GLY A 237 -6.94 8.89 -1.99
C GLY A 237 -5.62 9.34 -1.38
N ALA A 238 -5.67 10.30 -0.47
CA ALA A 238 -4.51 10.74 0.32
C ALA A 238 -4.30 9.92 1.60
N GLY A 239 -4.88 8.71 1.66
CA GLY A 239 -4.93 7.92 2.88
C GLY A 239 -3.57 7.38 3.31
N ASN A 240 -2.62 7.24 2.40
CA ASN A 240 -1.21 6.96 2.70
C ASN A 240 -0.57 7.99 3.65
N TYR A 241 -1.07 9.23 3.70
CA TYR A 241 -0.59 10.28 4.62
C TYR A 241 -1.40 10.41 5.92
N THR A 242 -2.48 9.62 6.06
CA THR A 242 -3.35 9.64 7.25
C THR A 242 -3.38 8.32 8.00
N TYR A 243 -3.01 7.21 7.35
CA TYR A 243 -3.07 5.86 7.92
C TYR A 243 -2.35 5.76 9.26
N GLY A 244 -3.11 5.43 10.31
CA GLY A 244 -2.58 5.30 11.67
C GLY A 244 -2.31 6.62 12.38
N LYS A 245 -2.47 7.78 11.73
CA LYS A 245 -2.34 9.12 12.29
C LYS A 245 -3.69 9.83 12.49
N SER A 246 -4.58 9.69 11.53
CA SER A 246 -5.96 10.19 11.57
C SER A 246 -6.89 9.16 10.91
N PRO A 247 -8.22 9.32 10.99
CA PRO A 247 -9.14 8.33 10.40
C PRO A 247 -8.89 8.13 8.90
N THR A 248 -8.74 6.86 8.52
CA THR A 248 -8.50 6.40 7.14
C THR A 248 -9.42 5.22 6.86
N TYR A 249 -9.96 5.11 5.66
CA TYR A 249 -10.91 4.06 5.31
C TYR A 249 -10.76 3.52 3.88
N LEU A 250 -11.39 2.39 3.55
CA LEU A 250 -11.56 1.95 2.15
C LEU A 250 -12.95 2.36 1.68
N THR A 251 -13.11 2.87 0.46
CA THR A 251 -14.45 3.14 -0.08
C THR A 251 -15.25 1.86 -0.32
N LYS A 252 -16.58 2.00 -0.41
CA LYS A 252 -17.45 0.88 -0.84
C LYS A 252 -17.06 0.35 -2.23
N ALA A 253 -16.63 1.23 -3.12
CA ALA A 253 -16.12 0.89 -4.46
C ALA A 253 -14.83 0.07 -4.42
N SER A 254 -13.88 0.49 -3.59
CA SER A 254 -12.69 -0.29 -3.27
C SER A 254 -13.06 -1.67 -2.72
N CYS A 255 -13.98 -1.75 -1.75
CA CYS A 255 -14.42 -3.04 -1.17
C CYS A 255 -15.13 -3.95 -2.19
N ALA A 256 -15.87 -3.39 -3.15
CA ALA A 256 -16.51 -4.18 -4.21
C ALA A 256 -15.49 -4.84 -5.16
N ILE A 257 -14.35 -4.16 -5.42
CA ILE A 257 -13.23 -4.73 -6.18
C ILE A 257 -12.59 -5.87 -5.37
N LEU A 258 -12.30 -5.62 -4.09
CA LEU A 258 -11.70 -6.61 -3.20
C LEU A 258 -12.59 -7.85 -3.01
N ASN A 259 -13.92 -7.67 -3.03
CA ASN A 259 -14.86 -8.79 -2.99
C ASN A 259 -14.66 -9.78 -4.14
N ASN A 260 -14.14 -9.32 -5.28
CA ASN A 260 -13.82 -10.14 -6.44
C ASN A 260 -12.30 -10.35 -6.61
N CYS A 261 -11.48 -10.07 -5.60
CA CYS A 261 -10.03 -10.33 -5.63
C CYS A 261 -9.74 -11.78 -5.21
N GLN A 262 -8.88 -12.48 -5.95
CA GLN A 262 -8.44 -13.86 -5.66
C GLN A 262 -7.94 -14.01 -4.22
N ALA A 263 -7.12 -13.05 -3.73
CA ALA A 263 -6.56 -13.11 -2.38
C ALA A 263 -7.61 -13.06 -1.26
N PHE A 264 -8.85 -12.64 -1.55
CA PHE A 264 -9.96 -12.52 -0.59
C PHE A 264 -10.96 -13.68 -0.68
N ASN A 265 -10.72 -14.66 -1.57
CA ASN A 265 -11.74 -15.62 -1.97
C ASN A 265 -11.24 -17.07 -1.99
N SER A 266 -12.20 -17.96 -2.18
CA SER A 266 -12.00 -19.41 -2.31
C SER A 266 -11.59 -19.81 -3.73
N THR A 267 -11.30 -21.10 -3.90
CA THR A 267 -10.83 -21.69 -5.16
C THR A 267 -11.73 -21.36 -6.33
N ARG A 268 -11.13 -20.88 -7.42
CA ARG A 268 -11.72 -20.83 -8.76
C ARG A 268 -10.66 -21.21 -9.79
N SER A 269 -11.09 -21.79 -10.90
CA SER A 269 -10.20 -22.13 -12.02
C SER A 269 -10.02 -20.97 -13.02
N ASP A 270 -10.77 -19.89 -12.88
CA ASP A 270 -10.89 -18.82 -13.87
C ASP A 270 -10.49 -17.42 -13.34
N TRP A 271 -9.84 -17.34 -12.17
CA TRP A 271 -9.33 -16.09 -11.64
C TRP A 271 -8.51 -15.34 -12.69
N TYR A 272 -8.90 -14.09 -12.96
CA TYR A 272 -8.25 -13.19 -13.91
C TYR A 272 -8.16 -13.67 -15.35
N ASN A 273 -8.84 -14.77 -15.71
CA ASN A 273 -9.01 -15.13 -17.10
C ASN A 273 -9.69 -13.97 -17.84
N ASN A 274 -9.25 -13.73 -19.09
CA ASN A 274 -9.76 -12.65 -19.91
C ASN A 274 -11.29 -12.70 -19.97
N ALA A 275 -11.90 -11.57 -19.62
CA ALA A 275 -13.31 -11.31 -19.76
C ALA A 275 -13.50 -10.01 -20.54
N SER A 276 -14.71 -9.78 -21.07
CA SER A 276 -15.06 -8.46 -21.58
C SER A 276 -16.45 -8.06 -21.13
N ALA A 277 -16.64 -6.76 -20.95
CA ALA A 277 -17.92 -6.14 -20.72
C ALA A 277 -17.98 -4.85 -21.53
N THR A 278 -19.17 -4.47 -21.97
CA THR A 278 -19.43 -3.17 -22.59
C THR A 278 -20.72 -2.60 -22.04
N VAL A 279 -20.77 -1.30 -21.83
CA VAL A 279 -22.02 -0.58 -21.60
C VAL A 279 -22.72 -0.50 -22.96
N SER A 280 -23.68 -1.40 -23.16
CA SER A 280 -24.38 -1.59 -24.43
C SER A 280 -25.49 -0.56 -24.67
N HIS A 281 -26.03 -0.01 -23.59
CA HIS A 281 -27.01 1.08 -23.62
C HIS A 281 -26.73 1.98 -22.42
N ILE A 282 -26.84 3.29 -22.61
CA ILE A 282 -26.66 4.26 -21.53
C ILE A 282 -27.58 5.46 -21.69
N HIS A 283 -28.23 5.82 -20.58
CA HIS A 283 -28.87 7.10 -20.38
C HIS A 283 -28.20 7.81 -19.20
N ALA A 284 -27.67 9.00 -19.43
CA ALA A 284 -27.09 9.84 -18.38
C ALA A 284 -27.56 11.28 -18.50
N GLY A 285 -28.04 11.84 -17.38
CA GLY A 285 -28.51 13.21 -17.29
C GLY A 285 -28.30 13.80 -15.90
N TYR A 286 -28.46 15.12 -15.79
CA TYR A 286 -28.47 15.83 -14.51
C TYR A 286 -29.89 16.27 -14.18
N ASP A 287 -30.44 15.75 -13.08
CA ASP A 287 -31.79 16.05 -12.64
C ASP A 287 -31.85 16.22 -11.12
N ASN A 288 -32.57 17.25 -10.66
CA ASN A 288 -32.84 17.52 -9.25
C ASN A 288 -31.61 17.42 -8.32
N GLY A 289 -30.45 17.94 -8.77
CA GLY A 289 -29.21 17.94 -7.99
C GLY A 289 -28.33 16.69 -8.17
N ASN A 290 -28.76 15.71 -8.96
CA ASN A 290 -28.11 14.41 -9.09
C ASN A 290 -27.67 14.12 -10.52
N LEU A 291 -26.53 13.46 -10.66
CA LEU A 291 -26.17 12.76 -11.88
C LEU A 291 -26.90 11.41 -11.88
N VAL A 292 -27.88 11.26 -12.76
CA VAL A 292 -28.67 10.03 -12.90
C VAL A 292 -28.14 9.26 -14.10
N VAL A 293 -27.72 8.02 -13.87
CA VAL A 293 -27.13 7.15 -14.90
C VAL A 293 -27.82 5.80 -14.86
N SER A 294 -28.24 5.32 -16.02
CA SER A 294 -28.83 4.00 -16.18
C SER A 294 -28.41 3.37 -17.50
N GLY A 295 -28.55 2.05 -17.61
CA GLY A 295 -28.11 1.36 -18.81
C GLY A 295 -28.09 -0.15 -18.67
N ARG A 296 -27.44 -0.79 -19.64
CA ARG A 296 -27.27 -2.25 -19.71
C ARG A 296 -25.85 -2.63 -20.06
N ILE A 297 -25.36 -3.73 -19.47
CA ILE A 297 -24.04 -4.30 -19.71
C ILE A 297 -24.17 -5.54 -20.61
N SER A 298 -23.41 -5.59 -21.69
CA SER A 298 -23.21 -6.83 -22.46
C SER A 298 -21.87 -7.45 -22.06
N THR A 299 -21.82 -8.78 -21.91
CA THR A 299 -20.59 -9.52 -21.63
C THR A 299 -20.49 -10.76 -22.51
N ASN A 300 -19.29 -11.07 -23.00
CA ASN A 300 -19.03 -12.28 -23.79
C ASN A 300 -18.31 -13.37 -22.98
N SER A 301 -18.12 -13.15 -21.67
CA SER A 301 -17.37 -14.06 -20.82
C SER A 301 -18.30 -14.94 -20.00
N THR A 302 -17.78 -16.08 -19.54
CA THR A 302 -18.45 -16.95 -18.57
C THR A 302 -18.49 -16.34 -17.17
N GLY A 303 -17.73 -15.26 -16.93
CA GLY A 303 -17.76 -14.53 -15.67
C GLY A 303 -19.03 -13.71 -15.54
N THR A 304 -19.69 -13.78 -14.39
CA THR A 304 -20.85 -12.93 -14.10
C THR A 304 -20.39 -11.61 -13.49
N ILE A 305 -21.06 -10.52 -13.82
CA ILE A 305 -20.87 -9.23 -13.15
C ILE A 305 -21.82 -9.15 -11.97
N ASN A 306 -21.31 -8.81 -10.78
CA ASN A 306 -22.11 -8.67 -9.57
C ASN A 306 -22.27 -7.20 -9.12
N TYR A 307 -21.27 -6.38 -9.39
CA TYR A 307 -21.23 -4.97 -9.04
C TYR A 307 -20.76 -4.12 -10.22
N ILE A 308 -21.13 -2.85 -10.20
CA ILE A 308 -20.62 -1.82 -11.09
C ILE A 308 -20.16 -0.65 -10.22
N ASN A 309 -18.91 -0.23 -10.41
CA ASN A 309 -18.41 1.00 -9.82
C ASN A 309 -18.57 2.17 -10.80
N PHE A 310 -18.85 3.34 -10.25
CA PHE A 310 -19.00 4.60 -10.99
C PHE A 310 -18.03 5.60 -10.40
N TYR A 311 -17.05 6.06 -11.19
CA TYR A 311 -16.09 7.09 -10.78
C TYR A 311 -16.43 8.37 -11.53
N ASN A 312 -16.64 9.45 -10.80
CA ASN A 312 -16.72 10.79 -11.36
C ASN A 312 -15.39 11.49 -11.09
N ASN A 313 -14.52 11.42 -12.09
CA ASN A 313 -13.14 11.88 -12.02
C ASN A 313 -13.05 13.32 -12.55
N PRO A 314 -12.69 14.32 -11.73
CA PRO A 314 -12.41 15.66 -12.23
C PRO A 314 -11.19 15.61 -13.15
N GLY A 315 -11.31 16.18 -14.35
CA GLY A 315 -10.17 16.41 -15.23
C GLY A 315 -9.07 17.24 -14.56
N THR A 316 -7.91 17.37 -15.21
CA THR A 316 -6.67 17.87 -14.59
C THR A 316 -6.83 19.18 -13.83
N VAL A 317 -6.76 19.12 -12.50
CA VAL A 317 -6.68 20.30 -11.63
C VAL A 317 -5.28 20.39 -11.02
N GLY A 318 -4.43 21.26 -11.59
CA GLY A 318 -3.17 21.71 -10.96
C GLY A 318 -1.98 20.73 -11.03
N LEU A 319 -0.78 21.27 -10.86
CA LEU A 319 0.55 20.76 -11.26
C LEU A 319 0.92 19.36 -10.67
N ASN A 320 0.36 18.29 -11.26
CA ASN A 320 0.77 16.87 -11.29
C ASN A 320 -0.52 16.07 -11.53
N ALA A 321 -0.82 15.81 -12.80
CA ALA A 321 -2.11 15.50 -13.39
C ALA A 321 -2.83 14.20 -12.92
N ASN A 322 -3.10 14.06 -11.61
CA ASN A 322 -3.76 12.90 -10.99
C ASN A 322 -5.11 13.30 -10.39
N GLY A 323 -6.08 13.68 -11.24
CA GLY A 323 -7.44 14.02 -10.80
C GLY A 323 -8.20 12.86 -10.13
N ASP A 324 -7.74 11.64 -10.39
CA ASP A 324 -8.32 10.38 -9.93
C ASP A 324 -8.36 10.24 -8.40
N TYR A 325 -7.37 10.78 -7.67
CA TYR A 325 -7.37 10.87 -6.19
C TYR A 325 -8.50 11.73 -5.61
N LYS A 326 -9.21 12.49 -6.44
CA LYS A 326 -10.37 13.31 -6.06
C LYS A 326 -11.69 12.71 -6.57
N SER A 327 -11.65 11.58 -7.26
CA SER A 327 -12.85 10.96 -7.84
C SER A 327 -13.90 10.69 -6.77
N ALA A 328 -15.11 11.17 -6.98
CA ALA A 328 -16.25 10.73 -6.19
C ALA A 328 -16.71 9.37 -6.73
N VAL A 329 -16.84 8.38 -5.84
CA VAL A 329 -17.02 6.98 -6.24
C VAL A 329 -18.25 6.35 -5.63
N TRP A 330 -18.99 5.62 -6.45
CA TRP A 330 -20.15 4.84 -6.05
C TRP A 330 -20.04 3.41 -6.52
N THR A 331 -20.85 2.55 -5.91
CA THR A 331 -21.06 1.17 -6.32
C THR A 331 -22.53 0.85 -6.29
N SER A 332 -23.00 0.14 -7.31
CA SER A 332 -24.31 -0.50 -7.30
C SER A 332 -24.17 -1.98 -7.64
N SER A 333 -25.11 -2.80 -7.16
CA SER A 333 -25.25 -4.17 -7.65
C SER A 333 -25.85 -4.15 -9.06
N ILE A 334 -25.58 -5.18 -9.85
CA ILE A 334 -26.31 -5.40 -11.10
C ILE A 334 -27.81 -5.58 -10.80
N ILE A 335 -28.69 -5.02 -11.64
CA ILE A 335 -30.14 -5.18 -11.56
C ILE A 335 -30.54 -6.26 -12.57
N GLY A 336 -31.18 -7.32 -12.09
CA GLY A 336 -31.49 -8.47 -12.92
C GLY A 336 -30.22 -9.11 -13.49
N ALA A 337 -30.19 -9.35 -14.80
CA ALA A 337 -29.07 -10.01 -15.46
C ALA A 337 -27.98 -9.04 -15.95
N ASP A 338 -28.34 -7.80 -16.30
CA ASP A 338 -27.46 -6.92 -17.07
C ASP A 338 -27.67 -5.42 -16.85
N SER A 339 -28.69 -5.02 -16.08
CA SER A 339 -29.13 -3.63 -16.05
C SER A 339 -28.53 -2.89 -14.86
N PHE A 340 -28.48 -1.56 -14.95
CA PHE A 340 -28.10 -0.73 -13.82
C PHE A 340 -28.84 0.60 -13.81
N TYR A 341 -28.99 1.14 -12.61
CA TYR A 341 -29.48 2.47 -12.33
C TYR A 341 -28.75 3.00 -11.11
N ILE A 342 -28.31 4.25 -11.17
CA ILE A 342 -27.71 4.93 -10.04
C ILE A 342 -28.02 6.43 -10.08
N SER A 343 -28.27 7.01 -8.91
CA SER A 343 -28.40 8.44 -8.70
C SER A 343 -27.25 8.90 -7.81
N MET A 344 -26.43 9.83 -8.31
CA MET A 344 -25.21 10.30 -7.67
C MET A 344 -25.35 11.79 -7.35
N PRO A 345 -25.60 12.17 -6.08
CA PRO A 345 -25.75 13.57 -5.72
C PRO A 345 -24.49 14.36 -6.02
N TYR A 346 -24.64 15.47 -6.74
CA TYR A 346 -23.49 16.35 -7.04
C TYR A 346 -22.92 17.00 -5.77
N SER A 347 -23.72 17.10 -4.70
CA SER A 347 -23.28 17.53 -3.36
C SER A 347 -22.14 16.68 -2.78
N GLU A 348 -22.01 15.41 -3.20
CA GLU A 348 -21.00 14.48 -2.71
C GLU A 348 -19.62 14.62 -3.40
N PHE A 349 -19.55 15.42 -4.47
CA PHE A 349 -18.35 15.56 -5.27
C PHE A 349 -17.26 16.34 -4.53
N ASN A 350 -16.01 15.86 -4.60
CA ASN A 350 -14.88 16.54 -3.96
C ASN A 350 -14.47 17.84 -4.67
N VAL A 351 -14.78 17.99 -5.96
CA VAL A 351 -14.44 19.18 -6.77
C VAL A 351 -15.70 19.73 -7.44
N GLN A 352 -16.30 20.77 -6.87
CA GLN A 352 -17.55 21.36 -7.36
C GLN A 352 -17.31 22.73 -8.03
N LYS A 353 -16.52 22.74 -9.09
CA LYS A 353 -16.18 23.95 -9.85
C LYS A 353 -16.19 23.65 -11.35
N ASP A 354 -16.25 24.69 -12.15
CA ASP A 354 -16.22 24.56 -13.61
C ASP A 354 -14.93 23.89 -14.07
N THR A 355 -15.07 22.69 -14.63
CA THR A 355 -13.99 21.84 -15.14
C THR A 355 -14.57 20.70 -15.98
N THR A 356 -13.71 20.01 -16.73
CA THR A 356 -14.07 18.75 -17.37
C THR A 356 -14.15 17.63 -16.34
N TYR A 357 -14.98 16.63 -16.61
CA TYR A 357 -15.11 15.43 -15.81
C TYR A 357 -15.19 14.20 -16.70
N GLN A 358 -14.79 13.07 -16.14
CA GLN A 358 -14.95 11.76 -16.74
C GLN A 358 -15.85 10.91 -15.83
N LEU A 359 -16.96 10.42 -16.37
CA LEU A 359 -17.74 9.34 -15.78
C LEU A 359 -17.15 8.02 -16.26
N GLU A 360 -16.51 7.29 -15.37
CA GLU A 360 -16.00 5.95 -15.62
C GLU A 360 -16.98 4.92 -15.04
N ILE A 361 -17.53 4.08 -15.91
CA ILE A 361 -18.38 2.94 -15.52
C ILE A 361 -17.52 1.69 -15.56
N LYS A 362 -17.43 1.00 -14.41
CA LYS A 362 -16.54 -0.14 -14.20
C LYS A 362 -17.31 -1.39 -13.76
N PRO A 363 -17.82 -2.20 -14.70
CA PRO A 363 -18.38 -3.51 -14.37
C PRO A 363 -17.32 -4.42 -13.76
N LEU A 364 -17.67 -5.08 -12.65
CA LEU A 364 -16.77 -5.94 -11.89
C LEU A 364 -17.15 -7.41 -12.12
N HIS A 365 -16.34 -8.15 -12.88
CA HIS A 365 -16.52 -9.59 -13.02
C HIS A 365 -16.16 -10.30 -11.71
N ASN A 366 -16.91 -11.35 -11.38
CA ASN A 366 -16.71 -12.12 -10.16
C ASN A 366 -15.37 -12.90 -10.12
N ASN A 367 -14.69 -13.02 -11.26
CA ASN A 367 -13.34 -13.59 -11.38
C ASN A 367 -12.23 -12.54 -11.24
N GLY A 368 -12.56 -11.31 -10.85
CA GLY A 368 -11.61 -10.23 -10.58
C GLY A 368 -11.16 -9.44 -11.81
N TYR A 369 -11.58 -9.83 -13.01
CA TYR A 369 -11.37 -9.02 -14.20
C TYR A 369 -12.24 -7.76 -14.13
N HIS A 370 -11.70 -6.62 -14.57
CA HIS A 370 -12.42 -5.35 -14.56
C HIS A 370 -12.26 -4.63 -15.90
N PHE A 371 -13.30 -3.88 -16.26
CA PHE A 371 -13.36 -3.07 -17.46
C PHE A 371 -13.62 -1.62 -17.07
N THR A 372 -13.25 -0.67 -17.94
CA THR A 372 -13.60 0.74 -17.77
C THR A 372 -14.15 1.28 -19.08
N GLN A 373 -15.36 1.82 -19.05
CA GLN A 373 -15.89 2.66 -20.12
C GLN A 373 -16.03 4.09 -19.64
N THR A 374 -15.45 5.01 -20.40
CA THR A 374 -15.35 6.41 -20.00
C THR A 374 -16.25 7.28 -20.86
N TYR A 375 -17.00 8.16 -20.20
CA TYR A 375 -17.83 9.18 -20.83
C TYR A 375 -17.43 10.56 -20.31
N ASN A 376 -17.09 11.47 -21.21
CA ASN A 376 -16.71 12.82 -20.83
C ASN A 376 -17.95 13.70 -20.64
N TYR A 377 -17.93 14.54 -19.61
CA TYR A 377 -18.88 15.62 -19.41
C TYR A 377 -18.17 16.83 -18.79
N ARG A 378 -18.91 17.89 -18.43
CA ARG A 378 -18.32 19.06 -17.78
C ARG A 378 -19.21 19.59 -16.67
N ILE A 379 -18.62 20.35 -15.77
CA ILE A 379 -19.34 21.26 -14.88
C ILE A 379 -19.26 22.65 -15.50
N SER A 380 -20.39 23.32 -15.63
CA SER A 380 -20.49 24.69 -16.16
C SER A 380 -21.45 25.50 -15.32
N ASN A 381 -21.03 26.70 -14.90
CA ASN A 381 -21.76 27.55 -13.96
C ASN A 381 -22.13 26.79 -12.67
N GLY A 382 -21.22 25.94 -12.19
CA GLY A 382 -21.41 25.12 -10.99
C GLY A 382 -22.36 23.94 -11.14
N ILE A 383 -22.84 23.62 -12.35
CA ILE A 383 -23.82 22.56 -12.61
C ILE A 383 -23.23 21.51 -13.56
N PRO A 384 -23.37 20.19 -13.29
CA PRO A 384 -23.05 19.14 -14.24
C PRO A 384 -23.87 19.27 -15.54
N VAL A 385 -23.17 19.34 -16.67
CA VAL A 385 -23.73 19.34 -18.02
C VAL A 385 -23.36 18.01 -18.69
N ILE A 386 -24.32 17.08 -18.67
CA ILE A 386 -24.21 15.75 -19.25
C ILE A 386 -25.54 15.41 -19.97
N SER A 387 -25.43 14.81 -21.16
CA SER A 387 -26.57 14.24 -21.86
C SER A 387 -26.04 13.13 -22.74
N ILE A 388 -26.29 11.90 -22.33
CA ILE A 388 -25.87 10.69 -23.04
C ILE A 388 -27.11 9.85 -23.26
N ASN A 389 -27.33 9.44 -24.51
CA ASN A 389 -28.38 8.52 -24.91
C ASN A 389 -27.82 7.68 -26.07
N GLN A 390 -27.29 6.50 -25.75
CA GLN A 390 -26.61 5.60 -26.69
C GLN A 390 -27.10 4.17 -26.52
#